data_AF-A0A223D6M4-F1
#
_entry.id   AF-A0A223D6M4-F1
#
_cell.length_a   1.000
_cell.length_b   1.000
_cell.length_c   1.000
_cell.angle_alpha   90.00
_cell.angle_beta   90.00
_cell.angle_gamma   90.00
#
_symmetry.space_group_name_H-M   'P 1'
#
loop_
_entity.id
_entity.type
_entity.pdbx_description
1 polymer ?
#
loop_
_entity_poly.entity_id
_entity_poly.type
_entity_poly.pdbx_seq_one_letter_code
_entity_poly.pdbx_strand_id
1 'polypeptide(L)'
;MADEMLERVKQPMLIEMKIDQLKDTYGLDPALLEEFTVRYPLMNVKTNEIAIFKVKDEKEIATVKLAIEKRATVVQKQFEFYLPDQYENAKNYKIITNGKYVLFLISESADELGKAFSTFFKTS
;
A
#
# COMPACT_ATOMS: atom_id res chain seq x y z
N MET A 1 -2.28 13.02 1.58
CA MET A 1 -1.55 12.10 0.66
C MET A 1 -2.46 11.04 0.05
N ALA A 2 -2.85 9.98 0.76
CA ALA A 2 -3.57 8.86 0.13
C ALA A 2 -4.88 9.31 -0.55
N ASP A 3 -5.75 10.03 0.17
CA ASP A 3 -7.03 10.49 -0.40
C ASP A 3 -6.83 11.37 -1.65
N GLU A 4 -5.91 12.34 -1.60
CA GLU A 4 -5.55 13.19 -2.75
C GLU A 4 -4.96 12.41 -3.94
N MET A 5 -4.25 11.30 -3.69
CA MET A 5 -3.76 10.43 -4.76
C MET A 5 -4.90 9.66 -5.40
N LEU A 6 -5.83 9.19 -4.58
CA LEU A 6 -6.96 8.37 -4.99
C LEU A 6 -8.01 9.17 -5.79
N GLU A 7 -8.15 10.47 -5.53
CA GLU A 7 -8.99 11.37 -6.33
C GLU A 7 -8.54 11.51 -7.80
N ARG A 8 -7.28 11.15 -8.12
CA ARG A 8 -6.71 11.28 -9.47
C ARG A 8 -7.00 10.10 -10.37
N VAL A 9 -7.46 8.98 -9.82
CA VAL A 9 -7.61 7.72 -10.56
C VAL A 9 -9.01 7.14 -10.37
N LYS A 10 -9.45 6.35 -11.35
CA LYS A 10 -10.64 5.50 -11.17
C LYS A 10 -10.23 4.25 -10.40
N GLN A 11 -11.00 3.91 -9.36
CA GLN A 11 -10.73 2.75 -8.54
C GLN A 11 -12.01 2.22 -7.85
N PRO A 12 -12.01 0.97 -7.36
CA PRO A 12 -13.10 0.48 -6.53
C PRO A 12 -13.23 1.27 -5.23
N MET A 13 -14.36 1.10 -4.55
CA MET A 13 -14.56 1.60 -3.20
C MET A 13 -13.50 1.00 -2.26
N LEU A 14 -12.72 1.86 -1.62
CA LEU A 14 -11.75 1.49 -0.61
C LEU A 14 -12.23 1.94 0.77
N ILE A 15 -11.81 1.21 1.79
CA ILE A 15 -12.03 1.53 3.20
C ILE A 15 -10.70 1.68 3.92
N GLU A 16 -10.71 2.50 4.97
CA GLU A 16 -9.54 2.76 5.79
C GLU A 16 -9.33 1.64 6.82
N MET A 17 -8.08 1.18 6.94
CA MET A 17 -7.66 0.25 7.97
C MET A 17 -7.50 0.97 9.31
N LYS A 18 -7.98 0.33 10.37
CA LYS A 18 -7.75 0.79 11.75
C LYS A 18 -6.41 0.27 12.29
N ILE A 19 -5.84 1.00 13.25
CA ILE A 19 -4.52 0.68 13.83
C ILE A 19 -4.43 -0.70 14.47
N ASP A 20 -5.52 -1.20 15.05
CA ASP A 20 -5.61 -2.52 15.66
C ASP A 20 -5.48 -3.65 14.63
N GLN A 21 -5.78 -3.40 13.36
CA GLN A 21 -5.69 -4.36 12.26
C GLN A 21 -4.30 -4.44 11.63
N LEU A 22 -3.44 -3.43 11.86
CA LEU A 22 -2.16 -3.30 11.17
C LEU A 22 -1.23 -4.48 11.45
N LYS A 23 -1.16 -4.90 12.72
CA LYS A 23 -0.31 -6.00 13.15
C LYS A 23 -0.74 -7.32 12.52
N ASP A 24 -2.04 -7.59 12.48
CA ASP A 24 -2.55 -8.85 11.92
C ASP A 24 -2.47 -8.87 10.39
N THR A 25 -2.61 -7.71 9.74
CA THR A 25 -2.64 -7.62 8.27
C THR A 25 -1.24 -7.54 7.64
N TYR A 26 -0.33 -6.78 8.25
CA TYR A 26 1.02 -6.55 7.75
C TYR A 26 2.11 -7.23 8.58
N GLY A 27 1.82 -7.68 9.80
CA GLY A 27 2.86 -8.10 10.75
C GLY A 27 3.69 -6.94 11.27
N LEU A 28 3.22 -5.69 11.14
CA LEU A 28 3.93 -4.49 11.56
C LEU A 28 3.52 -4.04 12.95
N ASP A 29 4.50 -3.69 13.77
CA ASP A 29 4.27 -2.99 15.02
C ASP A 29 4.04 -1.49 14.74
N PRO A 30 2.84 -0.93 15.04
CA PRO A 30 2.57 0.49 14.88
C PRO A 30 3.57 1.39 15.62
N ALA A 31 4.25 0.88 16.66
CA ALA A 31 5.24 1.66 17.41
C ALA A 31 6.46 2.10 16.57
N LEU A 32 6.73 1.43 15.44
CA LEU A 32 7.80 1.79 14.49
C LEU A 32 7.44 2.98 13.60
N LEU A 33 6.16 3.33 13.55
CA LEU A 33 5.60 4.30 12.61
C LEU A 33 5.26 5.61 13.32
N GLU A 34 5.59 6.72 12.66
CA GLU A 34 5.13 8.05 13.05
C GLU A 34 3.68 8.25 12.60
N GLU A 35 3.36 7.79 11.40
CA GLU A 35 2.03 7.87 10.80
C GLU A 35 1.86 6.72 9.81
N PHE A 36 0.63 6.28 9.59
CA PHE A 36 0.31 5.39 8.49
C PHE A 36 -1.11 5.64 7.97
N THR A 37 -1.32 5.31 6.69
CA THR A 37 -2.63 5.25 6.06
C THR A 37 -2.67 3.99 5.23
N VAL A 38 -3.68 3.13 5.42
CA VAL A 38 -3.96 2.02 4.50
C VAL A 38 -5.39 2.14 4.01
N ARG A 39 -5.57 2.08 2.69
CA ARG A 39 -6.87 1.96 2.03
C ARG A 39 -6.88 0.63 1.28
N TYR A 40 -7.80 -0.24 1.62
CA TYR A 40 -7.96 -1.58 1.05
C TYR A 40 -9.38 -1.75 0.51
N PRO A 41 -9.65 -2.74 -0.36
CA PRO A 41 -10.89 -2.78 -1.09
C PRO A 41 -12.04 -3.20 -0.17
N LEU A 42 -13.18 -2.51 -0.28
CA LEU A 42 -14.41 -2.88 0.44
C LEU A 42 -14.93 -4.25 -0.01
N MET A 43 -14.77 -4.55 -1.30
CA MET A 43 -15.21 -5.80 -1.90
C MET A 43 -14.06 -6.79 -1.94
N ASN A 44 -14.24 -7.97 -1.33
CA ASN A 44 -13.23 -9.04 -1.25
C ASN A 44 -12.86 -9.68 -2.61
N VAL A 45 -13.47 -9.24 -3.71
CA VAL A 45 -13.14 -9.66 -5.09
C VAL A 45 -12.21 -8.67 -5.79
N LYS A 46 -11.65 -7.70 -5.07
CA LYS A 46 -10.69 -6.72 -5.57
C LYS A 46 -9.39 -6.79 -4.79
N THR A 47 -8.28 -6.49 -5.46
CA THR A 47 -6.93 -6.46 -4.85
C THR A 47 -6.40 -5.06 -4.61
N ASN A 48 -7.10 -4.01 -5.08
CA ASN A 48 -6.63 -2.63 -4.98
C ASN A 48 -6.32 -2.24 -3.53
N GLU A 49 -5.08 -1.84 -3.28
CA GLU A 49 -4.60 -1.44 -1.97
C GLU A 49 -3.57 -0.33 -2.12
N ILE A 50 -3.70 0.73 -1.33
CA ILE A 50 -2.69 1.77 -1.17
C ILE A 50 -2.35 1.89 0.30
N ALA A 51 -1.08 1.74 0.64
CA ALA A 51 -0.59 1.96 1.99
C ALA A 51 0.59 2.92 1.99
N ILE A 52 0.55 3.93 2.84
CA ILE A 52 1.63 4.88 3.06
C ILE A 52 2.04 4.76 4.52
N PHE A 53 3.33 4.46 4.74
CA PHE A 53 3.93 4.34 6.06
C PHE A 53 4.99 5.41 6.21
N LYS A 54 4.90 6.25 7.25
CA LYS A 54 5.95 7.16 7.67
C LYS A 54 6.65 6.56 8.88
N VAL A 55 7.91 6.15 8.74
CA VAL A 55 8.67 5.55 9.85
C VAL A 55 9.19 6.63 10.81
N LYS A 56 9.33 6.30 12.09
CA LYS A 56 9.98 7.21 13.07
C LYS A 56 11.47 7.40 12.77
N ASP A 57 12.13 6.32 12.35
CA ASP A 57 13.57 6.24 12.08
C ASP A 57 13.78 5.57 10.73
N GLU A 58 14.63 6.14 9.87
CA GLU A 58 14.89 5.63 8.51
C GLU A 58 15.45 4.21 8.49
N LYS A 59 16.06 3.74 9.59
CA LYS A 59 16.50 2.35 9.70
C LYS A 59 15.34 1.34 9.62
N GLU A 60 14.12 1.76 9.98
CA GLU A 60 12.92 0.90 9.97
C GLU A 60 12.34 0.71 8.57
N ILE A 61 12.83 1.44 7.56
CA ILE A 61 12.37 1.31 6.17
C ILE A 61 12.50 -0.13 5.69
N ALA A 62 13.60 -0.82 6.00
CA ALA A 62 13.81 -2.20 5.60
C ALA A 62 12.77 -3.16 6.24
N THR A 63 12.47 -2.96 7.52
CA THR A 63 11.44 -3.71 8.25
C THR A 63 10.07 -3.52 7.61
N VAL A 64 9.71 -2.29 7.26
CA VAL A 64 8.43 -1.96 6.59
C VAL A 64 8.34 -2.57 5.20
N LYS A 65 9.41 -2.51 4.39
CA LYS A 65 9.44 -3.16 3.07
C LYS A 65 9.19 -4.66 3.15
N LEU A 66 9.87 -5.35 4.06
CA LEU A 66 9.69 -6.80 4.24
C LEU A 66 8.26 -7.16 4.65
N ALA A 67 7.61 -6.34 5.47
CA ALA A 67 6.21 -6.55 5.83
C ALA A 67 5.26 -6.34 4.63
N ILE A 68 5.51 -5.31 3.81
CA ILE A 68 4.76 -5.07 2.58
C ILE A 68 4.92 -6.23 1.60
N GLU A 69 6.13 -6.74 1.39
CA GLU A 69 6.38 -7.89 0.50
C GLU A 69 5.64 -9.15 0.96
N LYS A 70 5.60 -9.38 2.28
CA LYS A 70 4.77 -10.46 2.86
C LYS A 70 3.28 -10.22 2.60
N ARG A 71 2.78 -9.00 2.81
CA ARG A 71 1.39 -8.63 2.51
C ARG A 71 1.05 -8.86 1.04
N ALA A 72 1.89 -8.40 0.12
CA ALA A 72 1.72 -8.61 -1.31
C ALA A 72 1.66 -10.10 -1.66
N THR A 73 2.54 -10.92 -1.07
CA THR A 73 2.54 -12.38 -1.24
C THR A 73 1.24 -13.01 -0.73
N VAL A 74 0.71 -12.56 0.41
CA VAL A 74 -0.57 -13.04 0.93
C VAL A 74 -1.71 -12.70 -0.03
N VAL A 75 -1.79 -11.46 -0.52
CA VAL A 75 -2.81 -11.05 -1.49
C VAL A 75 -2.67 -11.87 -2.78
N GLN A 76 -1.48 -12.06 -3.31
CA GLN A 76 -1.25 -12.90 -4.50
C GLN A 76 -1.79 -14.32 -4.31
N LYS A 77 -1.45 -14.98 -3.20
CA LYS A 77 -1.93 -16.34 -2.89
C LYS A 77 -3.45 -16.43 -2.75
N GLN A 78 -4.11 -15.38 -2.27
CA GLN A 78 -5.57 -15.35 -2.17
C GLN A 78 -6.25 -15.43 -3.55
N PHE A 79 -5.61 -14.90 -4.59
CA PHE A 79 -6.21 -14.80 -5.93
C PHE A 79 -5.62 -15.77 -6.95
N GLU A 80 -4.49 -16.42 -6.66
CA GLU A 80 -3.72 -17.32 -7.56
C GLU A 80 -4.59 -18.35 -8.30
N PHE A 81 -5.59 -18.93 -7.63
CA PHE A 81 -6.49 -19.93 -8.21
C PHE A 81 -7.96 -19.49 -8.28
N TYR A 82 -8.26 -18.19 -8.05
CA TYR A 82 -9.63 -17.69 -7.98
C TYR A 82 -9.97 -16.71 -9.10
N LEU A 83 -9.32 -15.55 -9.15
CA LEU A 83 -9.56 -14.51 -10.16
C LEU A 83 -8.23 -14.12 -10.80
N PRO A 84 -7.92 -14.64 -12.01
CA PRO A 84 -6.63 -14.43 -12.66
C PRO A 84 -6.29 -12.95 -12.89
N ASP A 85 -7.28 -12.12 -13.24
CA ASP A 85 -7.10 -10.67 -13.42
C ASP A 85 -6.63 -9.99 -12.12
N GLN A 86 -7.23 -10.37 -10.99
CA GLN A 86 -6.86 -9.84 -9.68
C GLN A 86 -5.50 -10.35 -9.22
N TYR A 87 -5.16 -11.60 -9.54
CA TYR A 87 -3.83 -12.16 -9.31
C TYR A 87 -2.76 -11.40 -10.09
N GLU A 88 -2.97 -11.17 -11.39
CA GLU A 88 -2.06 -10.37 -12.22
C GLU A 88 -1.88 -8.95 -11.67
N ASN A 89 -2.97 -8.30 -11.24
CA ASN A 89 -2.89 -6.99 -10.58
C ASN A 89 -2.05 -7.03 -9.30
N ALA A 90 -2.23 -8.05 -8.45
CA ALA A 90 -1.47 -8.21 -7.20
C ALA A 90 0.03 -8.53 -7.42
N LYS A 91 0.39 -9.18 -8.53
CA LYS A 91 1.81 -9.38 -8.89
C LYS A 91 2.50 -8.09 -9.33
N ASN A 92 1.75 -7.15 -9.92
CA ASN A 92 2.25 -5.86 -10.40
C ASN A 92 2.34 -4.80 -9.29
N TYR A 93 2.42 -5.23 -8.03
CA TYR A 93 2.52 -4.31 -6.90
C TYR A 93 3.79 -3.44 -6.99
N LYS A 94 3.75 -2.26 -6.38
CA LYS A 94 4.89 -1.35 -6.30
C LYS A 94 5.22 -1.01 -4.85
N ILE A 95 6.51 -0.90 -4.58
CA ILE A 95 7.04 -0.33 -3.35
C ILE A 95 7.90 0.87 -3.74
N ILE A 96 7.57 2.06 -3.22
CA ILE A 96 8.30 3.30 -3.50
C ILE A 96 8.72 3.91 -2.17
N THR A 97 9.96 4.41 -2.08
CA THR A 97 10.46 5.08 -0.89
C THR A 97 10.87 6.51 -1.17
N ASN A 98 10.55 7.41 -0.25
CA ASN A 98 11.01 8.81 -0.27
C ASN A 98 11.30 9.28 1.17
N GLY A 99 12.58 9.44 1.51
CA GLY A 99 13.01 9.70 2.89
C GLY A 99 12.42 8.66 3.86
N LYS A 100 11.70 9.14 4.88
CA LYS A 100 11.01 8.31 5.89
C LYS A 100 9.70 7.67 5.41
N TYR A 101 9.30 7.84 4.16
CA TYR A 101 8.05 7.30 3.65
C TYR A 101 8.27 6.02 2.83
N VAL A 102 7.41 5.04 3.04
CA VAL A 102 7.26 3.83 2.22
C VAL A 102 5.83 3.77 1.71
N LEU A 103 5.68 3.76 0.39
CA LEU A 103 4.42 3.56 -0.31
C LEU A 103 4.34 2.13 -0.82
N PHE A 104 3.21 1.48 -0.59
CA PHE A 104 2.78 0.22 -1.21
C PHE A 104 1.57 0.47 -2.09
N LEU A 105 1.57 -0.13 -3.29
CA LEU A 105 0.47 -0.05 -4.23
C LEU A 105 0.18 -1.42 -4.85
N ILE A 106 -1.08 -1.85 -4.79
CA ILE A 106 -1.68 -2.77 -5.76
C ILE A 106 -2.77 -1.96 -6.46
N SER A 107 -2.61 -1.70 -7.76
CA SER A 107 -3.57 -0.91 -8.54
C SER A 107 -3.25 -1.01 -10.03
N GLU A 108 -4.29 -1.05 -10.86
CA GLU A 108 -4.17 -0.88 -12.31
C GLU A 108 -3.54 0.48 -12.67
N SER A 109 -3.69 1.48 -11.80
CA SER A 109 -3.10 2.83 -11.93
C SER A 109 -1.86 3.04 -11.06
N ALA A 110 -1.12 1.97 -10.70
CA ALA A 110 0.02 2.06 -9.79
C ALA A 110 1.12 3.05 -10.27
N ASP A 111 1.33 3.18 -11.58
CA ASP A 111 2.28 4.16 -12.12
C ASP A 111 1.85 5.61 -11.91
N GLU A 112 0.56 5.91 -12.12
CA GLU A 112 0.01 7.24 -11.92
C GLU A 112 0.01 7.62 -10.43
N LEU A 113 -0.38 6.68 -9.57
CA LEU A 113 -0.31 6.85 -8.12
C LEU A 113 1.14 7.05 -7.66
N GLY A 114 2.10 6.28 -8.15
CA GLY A 114 3.52 6.46 -7.82
C GLY A 114 4.06 7.84 -8.22
N LYS A 115 3.64 8.36 -9.38
CA LYS A 115 3.95 9.74 -9.80
C LYS A 115 3.32 10.77 -8.88
N ALA A 116 2.04 10.61 -8.54
CA ALA A 116 1.32 11.50 -7.63
C ALA A 116 2.00 11.55 -6.25
N PHE A 117 2.37 10.40 -5.70
CA PHE A 117 3.12 10.31 -4.44
C PHE A 117 4.43 11.12 -4.48
N SER A 118 5.17 11.02 -5.58
CA SER A 118 6.44 11.74 -5.72
C SER A 118 6.27 13.27 -5.72
N THR A 119 5.07 13.79 -6.06
CA THR A 119 4.83 15.25 -6.08
C THR A 119 4.80 15.88 -4.69
N PHE A 120 4.47 15.12 -3.64
CA PHE A 120 4.47 15.64 -2.26
C PHE A 120 5.86 15.99 -1.71
N PHE A 121 6.92 15.53 -2.39
CA PHE A 121 8.30 15.72 -1.95
C PHE A 121 9.12 16.58 -2.90
N LYS A 122 8.52 17.01 -4.02
CA LYS A 122 9.16 17.96 -4.93
C LYS A 122 8.94 19.36 -4.38
N THR A 123 9.90 19.86 -3.60
CA THR A 123 10.00 21.29 -3.32
C THR A 123 10.50 21.99 -4.60
N SER A 124 9.91 23.15 -4.92
CA SER A 124 10.36 24.01 -6.03
C SER A 124 11.80 24.47 -5.88
#